data_AF-A0AAN6IYT4-F1
#
_entry.id   AF-A0AAN6IYT4-F1
#
_cell.length_a   1.000
_cell.length_b   1.000
_cell.length_c   1.000
_cell.angle_alpha   90.00
_cell.angle_beta   90.00
_cell.angle_gamma   90.00
#
_symmetry.space_group_name_H-M   'P 1'
#
loop_
_entity.id
_entity.type
_entity.pdbx_description
1 polymer ?
#
loop_
_entity_poly.entity_id
_entity_poly.type
_entity_poly.pdbx_seq_one_letter_code
_entity_poly.pdbx_strand_id
1 'polypeptide(L)'
;MTLAVQGVVELFGLAKREKEVDREILAFSMSHDHSTLRIYGHYPVIEGNNTAFYRHPIRKFDFTEQEGKEKWTAYRFMKNVYD
;
A
#
# COMPACT_ATOMS: atom_id res chain seq x y z
N MET A 1 -7.41 -3.41 0.07
CA MET A 1 -7.04 -1.98 0.23
C MET A 1 -7.83 -1.05 -0.67
N THR A 2 -8.35 -1.50 -1.82
CA THR A 2 -9.17 -0.68 -2.73
C THR A 2 -10.27 0.12 -2.03
N LEU A 3 -11.11 -0.50 -1.19
CA LEU A 3 -12.18 0.21 -0.48
C LEU A 3 -11.65 1.30 0.47
N ALA A 4 -10.51 1.08 1.13
CA ALA A 4 -9.91 2.07 2.02
C ALA A 4 -9.37 3.27 1.24
N VAL A 5 -8.66 3.00 0.13
CA VAL A 5 -8.15 4.05 -0.76
C VAL A 5 -9.30 4.82 -1.41
N GLN A 6 -10.37 4.14 -1.81
CA GLN A 6 -11.58 4.76 -2.33
C GLN A 6 -12.20 5.73 -1.33
N GLY A 7 -12.34 5.33 -0.06
CA GLY A 7 -12.87 6.23 0.98
C GLY A 7 -12.03 7.50 1.16
N VAL A 8 -10.70 7.41 1.06
CA VAL A 8 -9.83 8.59 1.10
C VAL A 8 -10.06 9.49 -0.11
N VAL A 9 -10.14 8.92 -1.32
CA VAL A 9 -10.42 9.69 -2.55
C VAL A 9 -11.77 10.40 -2.46
N GLU A 10 -12.82 9.72 -2.00
CA GLU A 10 -14.16 10.30 -1.84
C GLU A 10 -14.14 11.48 -0.85
N LEU A 11 -13.45 11.34 0.29
CA LEU A 11 -13.28 12.42 1.28
C LEU A 11 -12.55 13.64 0.69
N PHE A 12 -11.46 13.43 -0.04
CA PHE A 12 -10.73 14.53 -0.69
C PHE A 12 -11.55 15.17 -1.83
N GLY A 13 -12.35 14.38 -2.55
CA GLY A 13 -13.27 14.86 -3.57
C GLY A 13 -14.37 15.77 -3.01
N LEU A 14 -14.93 15.44 -1.84
CA LEU A 14 -15.88 16.32 -1.13
C LEU A 14 -15.26 17.69 -0.79
N ALA A 15 -13.94 17.72 -0.54
CA ALA A 15 -13.19 18.94 -0.29
C ALA A 15 -12.67 19.63 -1.57
N LYS A 16 -12.93 19.09 -2.77
CA LYS A 16 -12.36 19.54 -4.06
C LYS A 16 -10.82 19.52 -4.09
N ARG A 17 -10.23 18.51 -3.44
CA ARG A 17 -8.78 18.33 -3.25
C ARG A 17 -8.30 16.99 -3.79
N GLU A 18 -9.07 16.33 -4.63
CA GLU A 18 -8.76 15.01 -5.19
C GLU A 18 -7.38 14.94 -5.87
N LYS A 19 -6.89 16.05 -6.44
CA LYS A 19 -5.55 16.14 -7.04
C LYS A 19 -4.40 15.91 -6.05
N GLU A 20 -4.62 16.09 -4.75
CA GLU A 20 -3.59 15.87 -3.73
C GLU A 20 -3.37 14.41 -3.41
N VAL A 21 -4.31 13.55 -3.80
CA VAL A 21 -4.23 12.11 -3.57
C VAL A 21 -4.06 11.33 -4.87
N ASP A 22 -4.12 12.00 -6.03
CA ASP A 22 -3.88 11.36 -7.32
C ASP A 22 -2.45 10.82 -7.40
N ARG A 23 -2.32 9.52 -7.67
CA ARG A 23 -1.05 8.78 -7.76
C ARG A 23 -0.22 8.72 -6.47
N GLU A 24 -0.77 9.16 -5.35
CA GLU A 24 -0.12 9.07 -4.04
C GLU A 24 -0.36 7.70 -3.38
N ILE A 25 0.65 7.20 -2.65
CA ILE A 25 0.51 5.96 -1.87
C ILE A 25 -0.31 6.25 -0.61
N LEU A 26 -1.58 5.83 -0.60
CA LEU A 26 -2.50 6.09 0.51
C LEU A 26 -2.63 4.93 1.49
N ALA A 27 -2.23 3.73 1.07
CA ALA A 27 -2.35 2.55 1.91
C ALA A 27 -1.32 1.48 1.58
N PHE A 28 -1.01 0.63 2.56
CA PHE A 28 -0.11 -0.51 2.36
C PHE A 28 -0.85 -1.84 2.57
N SER A 29 -0.37 -2.88 1.92
CA SER A 29 -0.79 -4.26 2.22
C SER A 29 0.37 -5.21 2.17
N MET A 30 0.29 -6.28 2.94
CA MET A 30 1.24 -7.38 2.90
C MET A 30 0.54 -8.69 2.55
N SER A 31 1.15 -9.48 1.68
CA SER A 31 0.75 -10.84 1.36
C SER A 31 1.93 -11.76 1.67
N HIS A 32 1.64 -12.89 2.30
CA HIS A 32 2.66 -13.86 2.68
C HIS A 32 2.19 -15.29 2.39
N ASP A 33 3.17 -16.16 2.22
CA ASP A 33 3.03 -17.61 2.22
C ASP A 33 4.05 -18.20 3.21
N HIS A 34 4.33 -19.50 3.12
CA HIS A 34 5.21 -20.20 4.05
C HIS A 34 6.68 -19.70 4.04
N SER A 35 7.11 -18.98 2.99
CA SER A 35 8.48 -18.49 2.90
C SER A 35 8.60 -17.07 2.35
N THR A 36 7.65 -16.61 1.55
CA THR A 36 7.74 -15.32 0.85
C THR A 36 6.84 -14.26 1.49
N LEU A 37 7.36 -13.05 1.63
CA LEU A 37 6.60 -11.84 1.91
C LEU A 37 6.57 -10.92 0.69
N ARG A 38 5.42 -10.26 0.44
CA ARG A 38 5.23 -9.22 -0.58
C ARG A 38 4.56 -8.01 0.05
N ILE A 39 5.19 -6.84 -0.09
CA ILE A 39 4.67 -5.54 0.39
C ILE A 39 4.24 -4.72 -0.82
N TYR A 40 3.06 -4.13 -0.74
CA TYR A 40 2.51 -3.27 -1.78
C TYR A 40 2.06 -1.93 -1.20
N GLY A 41 2.30 -0.86 -1.94
CA GLY A 41 1.63 0.42 -1.76
C GLY A 41 0.45 0.53 -2.72
N HIS A 42 -0.68 1.08 -2.27
CA HIS A 42 -1.90 1.25 -3.05
C HIS A 42 -2.15 2.73 -3.29
N TYR A 43 -2.51 3.06 -4.53
CA TYR A 43 -2.71 4.43 -4.98
C TYR A 43 -3.90 4.50 -5.95
N PRO A 44 -4.62 5.63 -5.97
CA PRO A 44 -5.61 5.91 -7.00
C PRO A 44 -4.97 6.56 -8.24
N VAL A 45 -5.62 6.46 -9.38
CA VAL A 45 -5.37 7.28 -10.57
C VAL A 45 -6.70 7.93 -10.94
N ILE A 46 -6.72 9.25 -10.96
CA ILE A 46 -7.94 10.05 -11.10
C ILE A 46 -7.94 10.74 -12.47
N GLU A 47 -8.92 10.37 -13.31
CA GLU A 47 -9.09 10.91 -14.67
C GLU A 47 -10.50 11.48 -14.82
N GLY A 48 -10.64 12.78 -14.56
CA GLY A 48 -11.94 13.44 -14.51
C GLY A 48 -12.82 12.83 -13.42
N ASN A 49 -13.95 12.24 -13.81
CA ASN A 49 -14.88 11.57 -12.88
C ASN A 49 -14.56 10.08 -12.68
N ASN A 50 -13.59 9.53 -13.39
CA ASN A 50 -13.21 8.13 -13.25
C ASN A 50 -12.04 7.99 -12.28
N THR A 51 -12.10 7.00 -11.38
CA THR A 51 -10.99 6.65 -10.48
C THR A 51 -10.69 5.17 -10.60
N ALA A 52 -9.45 4.84 -10.93
CA ALA A 52 -8.94 3.47 -10.91
C ALA A 52 -7.98 3.29 -9.72
N PHE A 53 -7.90 2.07 -9.20
CA PHE A 53 -7.09 1.76 -8.02
C PHE A 53 -6.05 0.70 -8.37
N TYR A 54 -4.79 1.01 -8.08
CA TYR A 54 -3.65 0.16 -8.40
C TYR A 54 -2.82 -0.15 -7.16
N ARG A 55 -1.94 -1.14 -7.30
CA ARG A 55 -0.90 -1.44 -6.32
C ARG A 55 0.47 -1.44 -6.97
N HIS A 56 1.45 -0.86 -6.29
CA HIS A 56 2.86 -0.91 -6.65
C HIS A 56 3.60 -1.90 -5.74
N PRO A 57 4.33 -2.90 -6.28
CA PRO A 57 5.15 -3.79 -5.46
C PRO A 57 6.35 -3.03 -4.90
N ILE A 58 6.41 -2.88 -3.57
CA ILE A 58 7.50 -2.20 -2.88
C ILE A 58 8.66 -3.17 -2.64
N ARG A 59 8.34 -4.37 -2.15
CA ARG A 59 9.35 -5.40 -1.86
C ARG A 59 8.74 -6.79 -1.94
N LYS A 60 9.51 -7.74 -2.46
CA LYS A 60 9.23 -9.18 -2.38
C LYS A 60 10.52 -9.88 -1.95
N PHE A 61 10.45 -10.76 -0.96
CA PHE A 61 11.61 -11.51 -0.48
C PHE A 61 11.18 -12.80 0.24
N ASP A 62 12.08 -13.77 0.30
CA ASP A 62 11.95 -14.95 1.15
C ASP A 62 12.50 -14.62 2.55
N PHE A 63 11.69 -14.80 3.59
CA PHE A 63 12.06 -14.49 4.96
C PHE A 63 12.70 -15.68 5.70
N THR A 64 12.77 -16.85 5.06
CA THR A 64 13.42 -18.06 5.58
C THR A 64 14.84 -18.21 5.06
N GLU A 65 15.17 -17.56 3.93
CA GLU A 65 16.53 -17.47 3.40
C GLU A 65 17.51 -16.77 4.36
N GLN A 66 18.81 -17.06 4.18
CA GLN A 66 19.91 -16.45 4.96
C GLN A 66 19.70 -16.57 6.47
N GLU A 67 19.31 -17.74 6.94
CA GLU A 67 19.05 -18.03 8.36
C GLU A 67 18.00 -17.08 8.98
N GLY A 68 17.03 -16.64 8.16
CA GLY A 68 15.95 -15.77 8.60
C GLY A 68 16.36 -14.32 8.84
N LYS A 69 17.40 -13.82 8.15
CA LYS A 69 17.88 -12.43 8.25
C LYS A 69 16.76 -11.39 8.16
N GLU A 70 15.76 -11.62 7.31
CA GLU A 70 14.67 -10.69 7.02
C GLU A 70 13.37 -10.99 7.79
N LYS A 71 13.39 -11.91 8.76
CA LYS A 71 12.19 -12.39 9.48
C LYS A 71 11.36 -11.28 10.15
N TRP A 72 12.00 -10.19 10.55
CA TRP A 72 11.35 -9.08 11.26
C TRP A 72 10.95 -7.91 10.36
N THR A 73 11.20 -8.00 9.06
CA THR A 73 10.99 -6.88 8.14
C THR A 73 9.52 -6.49 8.04
N ALA A 74 8.59 -7.45 8.00
CA ALA A 74 7.15 -7.16 7.98
C ALA A 74 6.70 -6.39 9.24
N TYR A 75 7.16 -6.86 10.39
CA TYR A 75 6.84 -6.26 11.69
C TYR A 75 7.39 -4.83 11.79
N ARG A 76 8.67 -4.62 11.43
CA ARG A 76 9.29 -3.29 11.44
C ARG A 76 8.61 -2.33 10.47
N PHE A 77 8.25 -2.80 9.29
CA PHE A 77 7.51 -2.00 8.31
C PHE A 77 6.18 -1.53 8.89
N MET A 78 5.36 -2.44 9.43
CA MET A 78 4.07 -2.07 10.02
C MET A 78 4.21 -1.13 11.21
N LYS A 79 5.19 -1.39 12.09
CA LYS A 79 5.47 -0.53 13.24
C LYS A 79 5.79 0.90 12.80
N ASN A 80 6.70 1.06 11.84
CA ASN A 80 7.09 2.37 11.33
C ASN A 80 6.00 3.10 10.53
N VAL A 81 4.94 2.41 10.09
CA VAL A 81 3.78 3.07 9.45
C VAL A 81 2.85 3.70 10.50
N TYR A 82 2.84 3.17 11.73
CA TYR A 82 1.98 3.64 12.82
C TYR A 82 2.70 4.49 13.87
N ASP A 83 4.02 4.32 14.03
CA ASP A 83 4.89 5.16 14.85
C ASP A 83 5.10 6.54 14.19
#